data_AF-A0A542IZ37-F1
#
_entry.id   AF-A0A542IZ37-F1
#
_cell.length_a   1.000
_cell.length_b   1.000
_cell.length_c   1.000
_cell.angle_alpha   90.00
_cell.angle_beta   90.00
_cell.angle_gamma   90.00
#
_symmetry.space_group_name_H-M   'P 1'
#
loop_
_entity.id
_entity.type
_entity.pdbx_description
1 polymer ?
#
loop_
_entity_poly.entity_id
_entity_poly.type
_entity_poly.pdbx_seq_one_letter_code
_entity_poly.pdbx_strand_id
1 'polypeptide(L)'
;MMRELLIVFQEGFEEANITVTVNGKQARRDLDVTTNPILGIANEVSVELPAKGAHVGVEVTNRGLKAITKVSGKPKSVLVNIQDGKLVMTEGTGREAVL
;
A
#
# COMPACT_ATOMS: atom_id res chain seq x y z
N MET A 1 -19.16 11.27 -3.37
CA MET A 1 -19.15 9.80 -3.55
C MET A 1 -17.79 9.29 -3.11
N MET A 2 -17.74 8.15 -2.43
CA MET A 2 -16.47 7.48 -2.09
C MET A 2 -15.90 6.81 -3.33
N ARG A 3 -14.60 6.51 -3.32
CA ARG A 3 -13.90 5.83 -4.41
C ARG A 3 -12.96 4.79 -3.85
N GLU A 4 -12.64 3.76 -4.62
CA GLU A 4 -11.62 2.79 -4.25
C GLU A 4 -10.23 3.20 -4.74
N LEU A 5 -9.21 2.86 -3.98
CA LEU A 5 -7.80 2.89 -4.36
C LEU A 5 -7.22 1.50 -4.16
N LEU A 6 -6.57 0.97 -5.20
CA LEU A 6 -5.77 -0.25 -5.09
C LEU A 6 -4.41 0.07 -4.45
N ILE A 7 -3.97 -0.72 -3.49
CA ILE A 7 -2.63 -0.66 -2.92
C ILE A 7 -1.96 -1.99 -3.20
N VAL A 8 -0.83 -1.95 -3.90
CA VAL A 8 -0.05 -3.13 -4.28
C VAL A 8 1.24 -3.15 -3.47
N PHE A 9 1.41 -4.16 -2.65
CA PHE A 9 2.64 -4.44 -1.92
C PHE A 9 3.52 -5.32 -2.79
N GLN A 10 4.67 -4.81 -3.22
CA GLN A 10 5.53 -5.46 -4.20
C GLN A 10 6.69 -6.18 -3.50
N GLU A 11 7.87 -5.56 -3.44
CA GLU A 11 9.09 -6.20 -2.99
C GLU A 11 9.49 -5.87 -1.55
N GLY A 12 10.28 -6.78 -0.96
CA GLY A 12 10.97 -6.58 0.32
C GLY A 12 10.17 -6.92 1.57
N PHE A 13 8.99 -7.54 1.42
CA PHE A 13 8.14 -7.99 2.52
C PHE A 13 8.45 -9.45 2.87
N GLU A 14 8.71 -9.71 4.14
CA GLU A 14 9.02 -11.02 4.71
C GLU A 14 8.30 -11.09 6.06
N GLU A 15 7.27 -11.96 6.15
CA GLU A 15 6.40 -12.11 7.32
C GLU A 15 5.95 -10.75 7.91
N ALA A 16 5.55 -9.83 7.03
CA ALA A 16 5.31 -8.43 7.39
C ALA A 16 3.90 -8.23 7.95
N ASN A 17 3.82 -7.50 9.07
CA ASN A 17 2.55 -7.07 9.67
C ASN A 17 2.19 -5.67 9.22
N ILE A 18 1.26 -5.58 8.28
CA ILE A 18 0.92 -4.37 7.54
C ILE A 18 -0.33 -3.72 8.13
N THR A 19 -0.25 -2.41 8.35
CA THR A 19 -1.41 -1.55 8.67
C THR A 19 -1.52 -0.47 7.61
N VAL A 20 -2.71 -0.34 7.01
CA VAL A 20 -3.03 0.77 6.09
C VAL A 20 -3.96 1.74 6.79
N THR A 21 -3.67 3.03 6.66
CA THR A 21 -4.50 4.11 7.17
C THR A 21 -4.95 5.06 6.06
N VAL A 22 -6.16 5.58 6.20
CA VAL A 22 -6.71 6.65 5.36
C VAL A 22 -7.05 7.83 6.28
N ASN A 23 -6.40 8.97 6.06
CA ASN A 23 -6.47 10.15 6.93
C ASN A 23 -6.22 9.81 8.41
N GLY A 24 -5.24 8.95 8.68
CA GLY A 24 -4.86 8.53 10.04
C GLY A 24 -5.79 7.51 10.70
N LYS A 25 -6.89 7.11 10.04
CA LYS A 25 -7.77 6.05 10.53
C LYS A 25 -7.38 4.72 9.88
N GLN A 26 -7.31 3.65 10.67
CA GLN A 26 -7.05 2.31 10.14
C GLN A 26 -8.13 1.90 9.15
N ALA A 27 -7.72 1.56 7.94
CA ALA A 27 -8.58 1.06 6.87
C ALA A 27 -8.42 -0.45 6.68
N ARG A 28 -7.20 -0.98 6.91
CA ARG A 28 -6.87 -2.40 6.71
C ARG A 28 -5.74 -2.81 7.65
N ARG A 29 -5.73 -4.09 8.04
CA ARG A 29 -4.61 -4.73 8.71
C ARG A 29 -4.46 -6.16 8.19
N ASP A 30 -3.26 -6.52 7.76
CA ASP A 30 -2.92 -7.85 7.26
C ASP A 30 -1.64 -8.34 7.95
N LEU A 31 -1.53 -9.64 8.20
CA LEU A 31 -0.42 -10.26 8.94
C LEU A 31 0.35 -11.24 8.06
N ASP A 32 1.60 -11.46 8.43
CA ASP A 32 2.48 -12.45 7.82
C ASP A 32 2.62 -12.30 6.28
N VAL A 33 2.54 -11.06 5.79
CA VAL A 33 2.58 -10.73 4.37
C VAL A 33 4.00 -10.91 3.83
N THR A 34 4.14 -11.73 2.79
CA THR A 34 5.43 -12.10 2.22
C THR A 34 5.41 -11.96 0.70
N THR A 35 6.44 -11.34 0.13
CA THR A 35 6.59 -11.19 -1.33
C THR A 35 6.70 -12.57 -1.99
N ASN A 36 5.85 -12.85 -2.97
CA ASN A 36 6.00 -14.01 -3.83
C ASN A 36 7.23 -13.82 -4.74
N PRO A 37 8.23 -14.71 -4.71
CA PRO A 37 9.49 -14.52 -5.44
C PRO A 37 9.36 -14.61 -6.96
N ILE A 38 8.27 -15.21 -7.47
CA ILE A 38 8.00 -15.32 -8.91
C ILE A 38 7.25 -14.07 -9.39
N LEU A 39 6.26 -13.61 -8.63
CA LEU A 39 5.38 -12.51 -9.04
C LEU A 39 5.93 -11.12 -8.64
N GLY A 40 6.83 -11.05 -7.66
CA GLY A 40 7.27 -9.78 -7.09
C GLY A 40 6.17 -9.03 -6.33
N ILE A 41 5.08 -9.72 -5.98
CA ILE A 41 3.91 -9.16 -5.28
C ILE A 41 3.73 -9.90 -3.95
N ALA A 42 3.60 -9.14 -2.88
CA ALA A 42 3.30 -9.63 -1.54
C ALA A 42 1.81 -9.66 -1.24
N ASN A 43 1.08 -8.61 -1.63
CA ASN A 43 -0.35 -8.51 -1.39
C ASN A 43 -0.98 -7.39 -2.24
N GLU A 44 -2.29 -7.46 -2.44
CA GLU A 44 -3.10 -6.44 -3.08
C GLU A 44 -4.33 -6.13 -2.23
N VAL A 45 -4.57 -4.87 -1.92
CA VAL A 45 -5.70 -4.45 -1.10
C VAL A 45 -6.40 -3.23 -1.68
N SER A 46 -7.73 -3.22 -1.63
CA SER A 46 -8.53 -2.04 -1.96
C SER A 46 -8.93 -1.30 -0.69
N VAL A 47 -8.80 0.02 -0.68
CA VAL A 47 -9.28 0.89 0.40
C VAL A 47 -10.19 1.99 -0.13
N GLU A 48 -11.17 2.37 0.68
CA GLU A 48 -12.06 3.48 0.36
C GLU A 48 -11.41 4.83 0.66
N LEU A 49 -11.50 5.75 -0.30
CA LEU A 49 -11.05 7.12 -0.18
C LEU A 49 -12.23 8.11 -0.28
N PRO A 50 -12.18 9.22 0.48
CA PRO A 50 -13.09 10.33 0.29
C PRO A 50 -12.85 11.04 -1.07
N ALA A 51 -13.89 11.70 -1.57
CA ALA A 51 -13.93 12.31 -2.90
C ALA A 51 -12.83 13.35 -3.17
N LYS A 52 -12.40 14.09 -2.13
CA LYS A 52 -11.46 15.22 -2.25
C LYS A 52 -9.98 14.81 -2.18
N GLY A 53 -9.70 13.50 -2.14
CA GLY A 53 -8.36 12.96 -1.88
C GLY A 53 -8.11 12.71 -0.39
N ALA A 54 -7.03 12.00 -0.08
CA ALA A 54 -6.69 11.58 1.27
C ALA A 54 -5.19 11.37 1.45
N HIS A 55 -4.75 11.38 2.71
CA HIS A 55 -3.44 10.85 3.08
C HIS A 55 -3.58 9.35 3.30
N VAL A 56 -2.86 8.57 2.52
CA VAL A 56 -2.78 7.11 2.67
C VAL A 56 -1.45 6.80 3.35
N GLY A 57 -1.53 6.17 4.52
CA GLY A 57 -0.37 5.72 5.27
C GLY A 57 -0.25 4.20 5.24
N VAL A 58 0.98 3.71 5.19
CA VAL A 58 1.32 2.30 5.35
C VAL A 58 2.35 2.18 6.46
N GLU A 59 2.15 1.22 7.34
CA GLU A 59 3.08 0.84 8.39
C GLU A 59 3.35 -0.67 8.33
N VAL A 60 4.62 -1.05 8.45
CA VAL A 60 5.05 -2.44 8.69
C VAL A 60 5.46 -2.53 10.15
N THR A 61 4.48 -2.85 10.98
CA THR A 61 4.51 -2.70 12.43
C THR A 61 5.61 -3.53 13.10
N ASN A 62 5.83 -4.76 12.65
CA ASN A 62 6.89 -5.63 13.18
C ASN A 62 8.30 -5.24 12.73
N ARG A 63 8.45 -4.25 11.84
CA ARG A 63 9.74 -3.71 11.38
C ARG A 63 9.92 -2.22 11.66
N GLY A 64 8.93 -1.58 12.28
CA GLY A 64 8.97 -0.14 12.60
C GLY A 64 9.07 0.78 11.38
N LEU A 65 8.67 0.31 10.19
CA LEU A 65 8.71 1.09 8.96
C LEU A 65 7.38 1.79 8.74
N LYS A 66 7.40 3.04 8.27
CA LYS A 66 6.18 3.76 7.88
C LYS A 66 6.43 4.70 6.70
N ALA A 67 5.39 4.88 5.88
CA ALA A 67 5.36 5.88 4.83
C ALA A 67 3.94 6.44 4.69
N ILE A 68 3.82 7.69 4.23
CA ILE A 68 2.54 8.35 3.98
C ILE A 68 2.65 9.07 2.65
N THR A 69 1.62 8.95 1.81
CA THR A 69 1.50 9.70 0.56
C THR A 69 0.15 10.40 0.46
N LYS A 70 0.11 11.54 -0.22
CA LYS A 70 -1.13 12.26 -0.52
C LYS A 70 -1.67 11.75 -1.85
N VAL A 71 -2.83 11.12 -1.82
CA VAL A 71 -3.52 10.61 -2.99
C VAL A 71 -4.63 11.59 -3.37
N SER A 72 -4.46 12.30 -4.49
CA SER A 72 -5.43 13.30 -4.99
C SER A 72 -5.72 13.10 -6.48
N GLY A 73 -6.86 13.59 -6.99
CA GLY A 73 -7.20 13.43 -8.42
C GLY A 73 -7.92 12.11 -8.73
N LYS A 74 -7.38 11.24 -9.62
CA LYS A 74 -7.88 9.87 -9.89
C LYS A 74 -6.74 8.80 -9.92
N PRO A 75 -5.85 8.70 -8.92
CA PRO A 75 -4.84 7.64 -8.92
C PRO A 75 -5.57 6.32 -8.78
N LYS A 76 -5.24 5.35 -9.63
CA LYS A 76 -5.89 4.05 -9.64
C LYS A 76 -5.21 3.10 -8.66
N SER A 77 -3.91 3.27 -8.42
CA SER A 77 -3.18 2.51 -7.42
C SER A 77 -2.06 3.29 -6.73
N VAL A 78 -1.60 2.75 -5.60
CA VAL A 78 -0.34 3.10 -4.93
C VAL A 78 0.49 1.83 -4.82
N LEU A 79 1.77 1.93 -5.21
CA LEU A 79 2.73 0.84 -5.10
C LEU A 79 3.56 1.04 -3.84
N VAL A 80 3.78 -0.05 -3.12
CA VAL A 80 4.49 -0.05 -1.84
C VAL A 80 5.62 -1.06 -1.91
N ASN A 81 6.83 -0.59 -1.66
CA ASN A 81 8.05 -1.41 -1.66
C ASN A 81 8.84 -1.17 -0.36
N ILE A 82 9.62 -2.16 0.06
CA ILE A 82 10.69 -1.96 1.03
C ILE A 82 12.02 -1.97 0.28
N GLN A 83 12.63 -0.79 0.16
CA GLN A 83 13.90 -0.57 -0.54
C GLN A 83 14.90 0.07 0.41
N ASP A 84 16.12 -0.47 0.49
CA ASP A 84 17.18 0.03 1.38
C ASP A 84 16.70 0.22 2.84
N GLY A 85 15.89 -0.71 3.34
CA GLY A 85 15.32 -0.68 4.69
C GLY A 85 14.27 0.39 4.92
N LYS A 86 13.69 0.99 3.87
CA LYS A 86 12.67 2.04 3.95
C LYS A 86 11.41 1.63 3.18
N LEU A 87 10.25 2.01 3.70
CA LEU A 87 9.02 1.95 2.93
C LEU A 87 9.00 3.09 1.91
N VAL A 88 8.84 2.71 0.65
CA VAL A 88 8.71 3.62 -0.49
C VAL A 88 7.31 3.47 -1.06
N MET A 89 6.61 4.59 -1.22
CA MET A 89 5.26 4.65 -1.80
C MET A 89 5.29 5.49 -3.06
N THR A 90 4.82 4.93 -4.18
CA THR A 90 4.74 5.62 -5.48
C THR A 90 3.32 5.51 -6.06
N GLU A 91 2.94 6.48 -6.90
CA GLU A 91 1.67 6.39 -7.63
C GLU A 91 1.76 5.33 -8.73
N GLY A 92 0.73 4.51 -8.85
CA GLY A 92 0.58 3.50 -9.89
C GLY A 92 -0.52 3.82 -10.89
N THR A 93 -0.54 3.05 -11.97
CA THR A 93 -1.48 3.14 -13.09
C THR A 93 -2.75 2.29 -12.90
N GLY A 94 -2.78 1.41 -11.90
CA GLY A 94 -3.86 0.47 -11.61
C GLY A 94 -3.88 -0.76 -12.52
N ARG A 95 -2.76 -1.06 -13.19
CA ARG A 95 -2.59 -2.20 -14.10
C ARG A 95 -1.42 -3.11 -13.71
N GLU A 96 -0.95 -2.98 -12.48
CA GLU A 96 0.29 -3.63 -12.03
C GLU A 96 0.12 -5.15 -11.81
N ALA A 97 -1.13 -5.61 -11.69
CA ALA A 97 -1.49 -7.03 -11.55
C ALA A 97 -1.48 -7.82 -12.88
N VAL A 98 -1.02 -7.23 -14.00
CA VAL A 98 -0.99 -7.88 -15.32
C VAL A 98 0.46 -8.03 -15.78
N LEU A 99 1.21 -8.95 -15.18
CA LEU A 99 2.43 -9.53 -15.73
C LEU A 99 2.47 -11.03 -15.40
#